data_AF-A0A421B2G7-F1
#
_entry.id   AF-A0A421B2G7-F1
#
_cell.length_a   1.000
_cell.length_b   1.000
_cell.length_c   1.000
_cell.angle_alpha   90.00
_cell.angle_beta   90.00
_cell.angle_gamma   90.00
#
_symmetry.space_group_name_H-M   'P 1'
#
loop_
_entity.id
_entity.type
_entity.pdbx_description
1 polymer ?
#
loop_
_entity_poly.entity_id
_entity_poly.type
_entity_poly.pdbx_seq_one_letter_code
_entity_poly.pdbx_strand_id
1 'polypeptide(L)'
;MADAAPPPRAEVAVLGSSPITGAGLVIDLEGALDLGGQGVSAATIGGSGHIDDDVNFKVAKGSTISYDRQIRSGRALLLGGLRLAKGTETLLVSGMSADLKSGVITAKVGLRPGIRLGTITAPATARATKPVGSTTITLDLATSGVTLDPAFAAAIDDTLGTALPTNPVPRTTLTIDIDLIRGHSPNPDLLTALGLDSSLDLADLLAFRLDTTVDLGSS
;
A
#
# COMPACT_ATOMS: atom_id res chain seq x y z
N MET A 1 -21.02 18.32 53.17
CA MET A 1 -21.19 18.07 51.74
C MET A 1 -19.80 17.89 51.17
N ALA A 2 -19.44 16.67 50.78
CA ALA A 2 -18.15 16.39 50.18
C ALA A 2 -18.21 16.77 48.70
N ASP A 3 -17.29 17.63 48.29
CA ASP A 3 -17.12 18.07 46.91
C ASP A 3 -16.53 16.90 46.12
N ALA A 4 -17.33 16.32 45.21
CA ALA A 4 -16.90 15.20 44.40
C ALA A 4 -16.01 15.74 43.27
N ALA A 5 -14.74 15.35 43.27
CA ALA A 5 -13.83 15.67 42.19
C ALA A 5 -14.42 15.20 40.84
N PRO A 6 -14.39 16.03 39.78
CA PRO A 6 -14.89 15.62 38.48
C PRO A 6 -14.12 14.40 37.97
N PRO A 7 -14.79 13.45 37.27
CA PRO A 7 -14.12 12.28 36.74
C PRO A 7 -12.99 12.70 35.79
N PRO A 8 -11.87 11.94 35.75
CA PRO A 8 -10.78 12.23 34.83
C PRO A 8 -11.33 12.24 33.40
N ARG A 9 -11.10 13.35 32.67
CA ARG A 9 -11.38 13.38 31.24
C ARG A 9 -10.54 12.29 30.59
N ALA A 10 -11.19 11.38 29.87
CA ALA A 10 -10.48 10.50 28.94
C ALA A 10 -9.72 11.41 27.97
N GLU A 11 -8.39 11.41 28.06
CA GLU A 11 -7.54 11.96 27.01
C GLU A 11 -7.86 11.18 25.74
N VAL A 12 -8.51 11.84 24.79
CA VAL A 12 -8.64 11.31 23.44
C VAL A 12 -7.22 11.31 22.88
N ALA A 13 -6.56 10.16 22.86
CA ALA A 13 -5.27 10.00 22.23
C ALA A 13 -5.38 10.53 20.78
N VAL A 14 -4.71 11.64 20.50
CA VAL A 14 -4.71 12.21 19.16
C VAL A 14 -3.81 11.32 18.30
N LEU A 15 -4.43 10.54 17.42
CA LEU A 15 -3.68 9.75 16.44
C LEU A 15 -2.87 10.69 15.56
N GLY A 16 -1.55 10.47 15.54
CA GLY A 16 -0.67 11.07 14.54
C GLY A 16 -1.01 10.56 13.15
N SER A 17 -0.80 11.38 12.14
CA SER A 17 -1.00 11.01 10.73
C SER A 17 0.13 11.58 9.90
N SER A 18 0.66 10.75 8.99
CA SER A 18 1.64 11.19 8.00
C SER A 18 1.18 10.84 6.59
N PRO A 19 1.39 11.74 5.62
CA PRO A 19 1.17 11.41 4.22
C PRO A 19 2.15 10.32 3.77
N ILE A 20 1.71 9.52 2.81
CA ILE A 20 2.52 8.49 2.17
C ILE A 20 2.71 8.85 0.70
N THR A 21 3.93 8.66 0.19
CA THR A 21 4.28 8.78 -1.23
C THR A 21 5.00 7.53 -1.73
N GLY A 22 5.69 7.60 -2.87
CA GLY A 22 6.60 6.55 -3.33
C GLY A 22 6.13 5.77 -4.56
N ALA A 23 6.85 4.68 -4.83
CA ALA A 23 6.71 3.89 -6.06
C ALA A 23 5.36 3.17 -6.18
N GLY A 24 4.76 2.75 -5.07
CA GLY A 24 3.46 2.09 -5.06
C GLY A 24 3.52 0.60 -5.39
N LEU A 25 2.51 0.10 -6.10
CA LEU A 25 2.35 -1.31 -6.43
C LEU A 25 2.89 -1.60 -7.83
N VAL A 26 3.84 -2.52 -7.95
CA VAL A 26 4.25 -3.11 -9.23
C VAL A 26 3.82 -4.56 -9.25
N ILE A 27 3.12 -4.99 -10.30
CA ILE A 27 2.48 -6.30 -10.35
C ILE A 27 2.40 -6.86 -11.77
N ASP A 28 2.80 -8.13 -11.94
CA ASP A 28 2.60 -8.89 -13.17
C ASP A 28 1.18 -9.49 -13.22
N LEU A 29 0.19 -8.67 -13.56
CA LEU A 29 -1.20 -9.13 -13.70
C LEU A 29 -1.42 -9.93 -14.99
N GLU A 30 -0.65 -9.65 -16.05
CA GLU A 30 -0.79 -10.32 -17.33
C GLU A 30 -0.34 -11.79 -17.24
N GLY A 31 0.83 -12.04 -16.67
CA GLY A 31 1.34 -13.39 -16.43
C GLY A 31 0.55 -14.14 -15.35
N ALA A 32 0.13 -13.47 -14.28
CA ALA A 32 -0.62 -14.14 -13.21
C ALA A 32 -1.99 -14.66 -13.66
N LEU A 33 -2.65 -13.93 -14.55
CA LEU A 33 -3.98 -14.27 -15.06
C LEU A 33 -3.95 -14.89 -16.45
N ASP A 34 -2.79 -15.05 -17.09
CA ASP A 34 -2.66 -15.50 -18.48
C ASP A 34 -3.59 -14.72 -19.44
N LEU A 35 -3.60 -13.38 -19.33
CA LEU A 35 -4.52 -12.53 -20.10
C LEU A 35 -4.34 -12.76 -21.61
N GLY A 36 -3.09 -12.80 -22.07
CA GLY A 36 -2.75 -13.07 -23.47
C GLY A 36 -3.24 -14.44 -23.95
N GLY A 37 -3.09 -15.50 -23.15
CA GLY A 37 -3.61 -16.84 -23.46
C GLY A 37 -5.13 -16.89 -23.56
N GLN A 38 -5.85 -15.99 -22.87
CA GLN A 38 -7.30 -15.84 -22.95
C GLN A 38 -7.78 -14.85 -24.04
N GLY A 39 -6.85 -14.30 -24.84
CA GLY A 39 -7.15 -13.30 -25.88
C GLY A 39 -7.57 -11.94 -25.31
N VAL A 40 -7.17 -11.65 -24.06
CA VAL A 40 -7.40 -10.35 -23.41
C VAL A 40 -6.16 -9.49 -23.58
N SER A 41 -6.35 -8.26 -24.01
CA SER A 41 -5.33 -7.22 -24.00
C SER A 41 -5.49 -6.33 -22.78
N ALA A 42 -4.39 -5.92 -22.15
CA ALA A 42 -4.38 -4.98 -21.04
C ALA A 42 -3.68 -3.68 -21.46
N ALA A 43 -4.28 -2.54 -21.10
CA ALA A 43 -3.67 -1.23 -21.29
C ALA A 43 -3.77 -0.41 -19.99
N THR A 44 -2.69 0.24 -19.61
CA THR A 44 -2.65 1.14 -18.45
C THR A 44 -3.42 2.43 -18.72
N ILE A 45 -4.08 2.98 -17.68
CA ILE A 45 -4.88 4.20 -17.77
C ILE A 45 -4.70 5.09 -16.54
N GLY A 46 -5.00 6.39 -16.66
CA GLY A 46 -5.19 7.27 -15.50
C GLY A 46 -3.95 7.47 -14.62
N GLY A 47 -2.73 7.33 -15.17
CA GLY A 47 -1.48 7.58 -14.45
C GLY A 47 -0.72 6.33 -13.98
N SER A 48 -1.27 5.14 -14.19
CA SER A 48 -0.50 3.89 -14.11
C SER A 48 0.44 3.76 -15.32
N GLY A 49 1.55 3.07 -15.17
CA GLY A 49 2.54 2.85 -16.22
C GLY A 49 3.04 1.41 -16.24
N HIS A 50 4.07 1.16 -17.03
CA HIS A 50 4.80 -0.11 -17.01
C HIS A 50 6.20 0.13 -16.43
N ILE A 51 6.69 -0.86 -15.70
CA ILE A 51 8.11 -1.03 -15.38
C ILE A 51 8.47 -2.40 -15.94
N ASP A 52 9.29 -2.41 -16.97
CA ASP A 52 9.53 -3.60 -17.79
C ASP A 52 8.19 -4.19 -18.28
N ASP A 53 7.92 -5.47 -17.99
CA ASP A 53 6.66 -6.15 -18.34
C ASP A 53 5.58 -6.02 -17.26
N ASP A 54 5.89 -5.40 -16.11
CA ASP A 54 4.98 -5.32 -14.97
C ASP A 54 4.20 -4.01 -14.95
N VAL A 55 2.96 -4.05 -14.45
CA VAL A 55 2.12 -2.85 -14.31
C VAL A 55 2.46 -2.14 -13.02
N ASN A 56 2.71 -0.83 -13.12
CA ASN A 56 3.03 0.04 -11.99
C ASN A 56 1.88 1.01 -11.67
N PHE A 57 1.44 1.01 -10.42
CA PHE A 57 0.48 1.93 -9.83
C PHE A 57 1.13 2.74 -8.71
N LYS A 58 1.47 4.00 -9.00
CA LYS A 58 2.10 4.90 -8.04
C LYS A 58 1.21 5.24 -6.87
N VAL A 59 1.81 5.54 -5.71
CA VAL A 59 1.05 6.05 -4.56
C VAL A 59 0.42 7.40 -4.93
N ALA A 60 -0.91 7.47 -4.80
CA ALA A 60 -1.70 8.65 -5.07
C ALA A 60 -1.77 9.57 -3.85
N LYS A 61 -2.02 10.86 -4.10
CA LYS A 61 -2.30 11.85 -3.06
C LYS A 61 -3.51 11.42 -2.22
N GLY A 62 -3.44 11.65 -0.90
CA GLY A 62 -4.47 11.23 0.06
C GLY A 62 -4.17 9.89 0.72
N SER A 63 -3.10 9.20 0.29
CA SER A 63 -2.53 8.06 1.00
C SER A 63 -1.95 8.51 2.34
N THR A 64 -2.26 7.77 3.40
CA THR A 64 -1.89 8.15 4.77
C THR A 64 -1.61 6.93 5.65
N ILE A 65 -0.76 7.13 6.64
CA ILE A 65 -0.55 6.22 7.76
C ILE A 65 -0.97 6.93 9.04
N SER A 66 -1.63 6.21 9.95
CA SER A 66 -2.02 6.70 11.26
C SER A 66 -1.27 5.92 12.34
N TYR A 67 -0.78 6.63 13.35
CA TYR A 67 0.09 6.06 14.38
C TYR A 67 -0.13 6.73 15.73
N ASP A 68 0.17 5.96 16.78
CA ASP A 68 0.28 6.42 18.16
C ASP A 68 1.33 5.53 18.82
N ARG A 69 2.60 5.91 18.62
CA ARG A 69 3.82 5.16 18.99
C ARG A 69 3.94 3.74 18.42
N GLN A 70 2.92 3.30 17.68
CA GLN A 70 2.83 2.11 16.85
C GLN A 70 1.96 2.47 15.64
N ILE A 71 2.21 1.82 14.50
CA ILE A 71 1.33 1.95 13.34
C ILE A 71 -0.05 1.35 13.69
N ARG A 72 -1.11 2.16 13.53
CA ARG A 72 -2.49 1.75 13.87
C ARG A 72 -3.28 1.31 12.65
N SER A 73 -3.10 2.04 11.55
CA SER A 73 -3.75 1.82 10.26
C SER A 73 -2.99 2.56 9.17
N GLY A 74 -3.22 2.18 7.92
CA GLY A 74 -2.73 2.96 6.80
C GLY A 74 -3.41 2.53 5.51
N ARG A 75 -3.53 3.47 4.58
CA ARG A 75 -4.10 3.23 3.26
C ARG A 75 -3.23 3.87 2.20
N ALA A 76 -2.72 3.04 1.30
CA ALA A 76 -2.12 3.50 0.05
C ALA A 76 -3.21 3.51 -1.03
N LEU A 77 -3.56 4.70 -1.50
CA LEU A 77 -4.34 4.87 -2.73
C LEU A 77 -3.38 4.73 -3.90
N LEU A 78 -3.81 4.02 -4.94
CA LEU A 78 -2.97 3.71 -6.10
C LEU A 78 -3.51 4.42 -7.34
N LEU A 79 -2.64 5.15 -8.03
CA LEU A 79 -3.00 5.98 -9.17
C LEU A 79 -3.23 5.12 -10.43
N GLY A 80 -4.31 5.41 -11.15
CA GLY A 80 -4.58 4.82 -12.44
C GLY A 80 -5.40 3.53 -12.40
N GLY A 81 -5.15 2.65 -13.36
CA GLY A 81 -5.95 1.46 -13.59
C GLY A 81 -5.55 0.69 -14.83
N LEU A 82 -6.36 -0.32 -15.15
CA LEU A 82 -6.24 -1.10 -16.37
C LEU A 82 -7.53 -1.02 -17.17
N ARG A 83 -7.39 -0.92 -18.49
CA ARG A 83 -8.43 -1.24 -19.44
C ARG A 83 -8.11 -2.61 -20.03
N LEU A 84 -8.94 -3.58 -19.70
CA LEU A 84 -8.91 -4.91 -20.28
C LEU A 84 -9.87 -4.96 -21.47
N ALA A 85 -9.49 -5.62 -22.55
CA ALA A 85 -10.32 -5.74 -23.73
C ALA A 85 -10.19 -7.12 -24.38
N LYS A 86 -11.34 -7.69 -24.78
CA LYS A 86 -11.44 -8.94 -25.53
C LYS A 86 -12.48 -8.79 -26.63
N GLY A 87 -12.03 -8.81 -27.89
CA GLY A 87 -12.89 -8.50 -29.03
C GLY A 87 -13.46 -7.09 -28.93
N THR A 88 -14.78 -6.97 -28.81
CA THR A 88 -15.48 -5.67 -28.66
C THR A 88 -15.79 -5.33 -27.20
N GLU A 89 -15.62 -6.28 -26.28
CA GLU A 89 -15.89 -6.09 -24.86
C GLU A 89 -14.71 -5.38 -24.18
N THR A 90 -15.05 -4.47 -23.25
CA THR A 90 -14.06 -3.73 -22.48
C THR A 90 -14.43 -3.66 -21.01
N LEU A 91 -13.42 -3.77 -20.14
CA LEU A 91 -13.56 -3.76 -18.69
C LEU A 91 -12.51 -2.83 -18.08
N LEU A 92 -12.94 -1.95 -17.18
CA LEU A 92 -12.04 -1.04 -16.46
C LEU A 92 -11.78 -1.56 -15.05
N VAL A 93 -10.51 -1.70 -14.69
CA VAL A 93 -10.05 -1.93 -13.31
C VAL A 93 -9.45 -0.62 -12.82
N SER A 94 -9.93 -0.07 -11.71
CA SER A 94 -9.53 1.28 -11.25
C SER A 94 -9.73 1.45 -9.75
N GLY A 95 -9.39 2.63 -9.21
CA GLY A 95 -9.68 2.98 -7.81
C GLY A 95 -9.02 2.02 -6.82
N MET A 96 -7.78 1.62 -7.14
CA MET A 96 -7.06 0.65 -6.34
C MET A 96 -6.59 1.24 -5.02
N SER A 97 -6.62 0.42 -3.98
CA SER A 97 -6.02 0.77 -2.70
C SER A 97 -5.52 -0.45 -1.95
N ALA A 98 -4.42 -0.29 -1.25
CA ALA A 98 -3.90 -1.28 -0.32
C ALA A 98 -4.15 -0.81 1.12
N ASP A 99 -4.73 -1.69 1.93
CA ASP A 99 -4.72 -1.57 3.38
C ASP A 99 -3.36 -2.04 3.89
N LEU A 100 -2.62 -1.14 4.54
CA LEU A 100 -1.23 -1.40 4.92
C LEU A 100 -1.11 -2.33 6.13
N LYS A 101 -2.19 -2.49 6.90
CA LYS A 101 -2.21 -3.35 8.09
C LYS A 101 -2.59 -4.77 7.71
N SER A 102 -3.66 -4.94 6.95
CA SER A 102 -4.15 -6.26 6.54
C SER A 102 -3.47 -6.77 5.28
N GLY A 103 -2.75 -5.92 4.55
CA GLY A 103 -2.14 -6.25 3.26
C GLY A 103 -3.14 -6.49 2.13
N VAL A 104 -4.42 -6.16 2.34
CA VAL A 104 -5.48 -6.42 1.37
C VAL A 104 -5.45 -5.34 0.31
N ILE A 105 -5.41 -5.75 -0.95
CA ILE A 105 -5.49 -4.87 -2.11
C ILE A 105 -6.88 -4.99 -2.70
N THR A 106 -7.57 -3.87 -2.87
CA THR A 106 -8.90 -3.80 -3.46
C THR A 106 -8.91 -2.92 -4.70
N ALA A 107 -9.80 -3.21 -5.64
CA ALA A 107 -10.03 -2.44 -6.83
C ALA A 107 -11.53 -2.31 -7.12
N LYS A 108 -11.89 -1.37 -8.00
CA LYS A 108 -13.17 -1.36 -8.71
C LYS A 108 -12.99 -2.10 -10.04
N VAL A 109 -13.81 -3.13 -10.28
CA VAL A 109 -13.80 -3.93 -11.51
C VAL A 109 -15.11 -3.72 -12.27
N GLY A 110 -15.06 -2.92 -13.33
CA GLY A 110 -16.23 -2.43 -14.05
C GLY A 110 -17.10 -1.57 -13.14
N LEU A 111 -18.33 -2.00 -12.89
CA LEU A 111 -19.25 -1.33 -11.97
C LEU A 111 -19.17 -1.85 -10.52
N ARG A 112 -18.34 -2.87 -10.24
CA ARG A 112 -18.23 -3.50 -8.91
C ARG A 112 -17.11 -2.85 -8.09
N PRO A 113 -17.41 -2.00 -7.09
CA PRO A 113 -16.38 -1.44 -6.22
C PRO A 113 -15.94 -2.46 -5.15
N GLY A 114 -14.72 -2.30 -4.65
CA GLY A 114 -14.25 -3.05 -3.47
C GLY A 114 -13.98 -4.53 -3.73
N ILE A 115 -13.81 -4.94 -4.99
CA ILE A 115 -13.37 -6.29 -5.32
C ILE A 115 -11.95 -6.46 -4.79
N ARG A 116 -11.72 -7.51 -4.00
CA ARG A 116 -10.38 -7.85 -3.55
C ARG A 116 -9.58 -8.31 -4.77
N LEU A 117 -8.48 -7.64 -5.06
CA LEU A 117 -7.53 -8.04 -6.07
C LEU A 117 -6.64 -9.16 -5.53
N GLY A 118 -6.17 -9.00 -4.29
CA GLY A 118 -5.34 -9.99 -3.63
C GLY A 118 -4.92 -9.56 -2.23
N THR A 119 -4.07 -10.38 -1.61
CA THR A 119 -3.52 -10.12 -0.28
C THR A 119 -2.01 -10.32 -0.29
N ILE A 120 -1.29 -9.42 0.38
CA ILE A 120 0.14 -9.56 0.65
C ILE A 120 0.35 -10.70 1.64
N THR A 121 1.28 -11.61 1.34
CA THR A 121 1.47 -12.85 2.13
C THR A 121 1.98 -12.61 3.56
N ALA A 122 2.77 -11.54 3.80
CA ALA A 122 3.35 -11.22 5.11
C ALA A 122 3.21 -9.72 5.46
N PRO A 123 1.99 -9.22 5.69
CA PRO A 123 1.73 -7.78 5.79
C PRO A 123 2.21 -7.15 7.10
N ALA A 124 2.53 -7.96 8.12
CA ALA A 124 2.91 -7.46 9.44
C ALA A 124 4.36 -6.95 9.52
N THR A 125 5.20 -7.24 8.53
CA THR A 125 6.60 -6.83 8.52
C THR A 125 6.94 -6.15 7.21
N ALA A 126 7.68 -5.04 7.26
CA ALA A 126 8.22 -4.38 6.08
C ALA A 126 9.74 -4.31 6.16
N ARG A 127 10.41 -4.45 5.02
CA ARG A 127 11.82 -4.05 4.94
C ARG A 127 11.87 -2.53 4.84
N ALA A 128 12.61 -1.90 5.73
CA ALA A 128 12.73 -0.47 5.83
C ALA A 128 14.14 -0.03 5.44
N THR A 129 14.21 0.88 4.47
CA THR A 129 15.46 1.46 3.99
C THR A 129 15.41 2.97 4.14
N LYS A 130 16.46 3.55 4.73
CA LYS A 130 16.64 5.00 4.81
C LYS A 130 18.08 5.36 4.43
N PRO A 131 18.29 6.09 3.32
CA PRO A 131 19.61 6.57 2.95
C PRO A 131 20.07 7.74 3.84
N VAL A 132 21.39 7.90 3.93
CA VAL A 132 22.02 9.08 4.54
C VAL A 132 21.65 10.34 3.74
N GLY A 133 21.44 11.46 4.43
CA GLY A 133 21.04 12.74 3.84
C GLY A 133 19.56 12.84 3.47
N SER A 134 18.76 11.81 3.75
CA SER A 134 17.32 11.80 3.50
C SER A 134 16.53 11.84 4.80
N THR A 135 15.40 12.54 4.79
CA THR A 135 14.37 12.45 5.84
C THR A 135 13.31 11.40 5.54
N THR A 136 13.30 10.88 4.32
CA THR A 136 12.37 9.86 3.85
C THR A 136 12.89 8.48 4.19
N ILE A 137 12.02 7.66 4.78
CA ILE A 137 12.17 6.22 4.89
C ILE A 137 11.29 5.53 3.84
N THR A 138 11.83 4.51 3.21
CA THR A 138 11.13 3.64 2.26
C THR A 138 10.77 2.34 2.96
N LEU A 139 9.50 1.95 2.91
CA LEU A 139 9.00 0.67 3.42
C LEU A 139 8.60 -0.21 2.25
N ASP A 140 9.30 -1.33 2.09
CA ASP A 140 8.95 -2.42 1.19
C ASP A 140 8.02 -3.39 1.93
N LEU A 141 6.73 -3.24 1.68
CA LEU A 141 5.63 -3.98 2.31
C LEU A 141 5.40 -5.34 1.65
N ALA A 142 5.76 -5.45 0.39
CA ALA A 142 5.77 -6.71 -0.34
C ALA A 142 6.97 -6.70 -1.29
N THR A 143 7.75 -7.77 -1.27
CA THR A 143 8.87 -8.00 -2.22
C THR A 143 8.62 -9.24 -3.09
N SER A 144 7.67 -10.09 -2.69
CA SER A 144 7.09 -11.18 -3.47
C SER A 144 5.74 -11.59 -2.86
N GLY A 145 4.86 -12.19 -3.65
CA GLY A 145 3.69 -12.91 -3.13
C GLY A 145 2.47 -12.07 -2.78
N VAL A 146 1.83 -11.48 -3.81
CA VAL A 146 0.38 -11.23 -3.73
C VAL A 146 -0.34 -12.48 -4.21
N THR A 147 -1.17 -13.05 -3.34
CA THR A 147 -2.13 -14.08 -3.75
C THR A 147 -3.34 -13.37 -4.34
N LEU A 148 -3.62 -13.59 -5.63
CA LEU A 148 -4.81 -13.06 -6.25
C LEU A 148 -6.05 -13.69 -5.62
N ASP A 149 -7.06 -12.87 -5.40
CA ASP A 149 -8.35 -13.34 -4.91
C ASP A 149 -9.17 -13.88 -6.09
N PRO A 150 -9.78 -15.08 -5.98
CA PRO A 150 -10.64 -15.64 -7.02
C PRO A 150 -11.77 -14.72 -7.47
N ALA A 151 -12.29 -13.86 -6.57
CA ALA A 151 -13.33 -12.91 -6.93
C ALA A 151 -12.86 -11.87 -7.97
N PHE A 152 -11.55 -11.59 -8.04
CA PHE A 152 -10.99 -10.71 -9.06
C PHE A 152 -11.05 -11.34 -10.45
N ALA A 153 -10.55 -12.58 -10.57
CA ALA A 153 -10.58 -13.33 -11.83
C ALA A 153 -12.02 -13.58 -12.29
N ALA A 154 -12.89 -14.03 -11.39
CA ALA A 154 -14.31 -14.23 -11.66
C ALA A 154 -14.98 -12.95 -12.15
N ALA A 155 -14.62 -11.79 -11.57
CA ALA A 155 -15.15 -10.52 -12.06
C ALA A 155 -14.73 -10.23 -13.51
N ILE A 156 -13.49 -10.51 -13.87
CA ILE A 156 -13.06 -10.33 -15.27
C ILE A 156 -13.78 -11.33 -16.19
N ASP A 157 -13.87 -12.59 -15.77
CA ASP A 157 -14.55 -13.68 -16.49
C ASP A 157 -16.00 -13.35 -16.81
N ASP A 158 -16.76 -12.84 -15.82
CA ASP A 158 -18.16 -12.46 -15.99
C ASP A 158 -18.38 -11.42 -17.08
N THR A 159 -17.40 -10.52 -17.29
CA THR A 159 -17.55 -9.40 -18.24
C THR A 159 -16.94 -9.72 -19.60
N LEU A 160 -15.77 -10.36 -19.63
CA LEU A 160 -15.04 -10.61 -20.88
C LEU A 160 -15.27 -12.01 -21.45
N GLY A 161 -16.00 -12.89 -20.75
CA GLY A 161 -16.20 -14.27 -21.18
C GLY A 161 -14.89 -15.04 -21.26
N THR A 162 -14.09 -14.96 -20.20
CA THR A 162 -12.80 -15.65 -20.05
C THR A 162 -12.91 -16.81 -19.06
N ALA A 163 -11.83 -17.58 -18.93
CA ALA A 163 -11.66 -18.60 -17.88
C ALA A 163 -10.27 -18.43 -17.27
N LEU A 164 -10.09 -17.34 -16.54
CA LEU A 164 -8.77 -16.94 -16.05
C LEU A 164 -8.29 -17.85 -14.90
N PRO A 165 -7.04 -18.34 -14.94
CA PRO A 165 -6.44 -19.00 -13.80
C PRO A 165 -6.17 -18.00 -12.65
N THR A 166 -6.07 -18.52 -11.43
CA THR A 166 -5.59 -17.77 -10.26
C THR A 166 -4.23 -18.28 -9.81
N ASN A 167 -3.20 -17.97 -10.60
CA ASN A 167 -1.85 -18.32 -10.22
C ASN A 167 -1.32 -17.32 -9.16
N PRO A 168 -0.43 -17.76 -8.24
CA PRO A 168 0.32 -16.83 -7.41
C PRO A 168 1.03 -15.80 -8.29
N VAL A 169 0.99 -14.52 -7.93
CA VAL A 169 1.71 -13.51 -8.72
C VAL A 169 3.21 -13.61 -8.40
N PRO A 170 4.05 -14.01 -9.35
CA PRO A 170 5.46 -14.30 -9.08
C PRO A 170 6.25 -13.02 -8.80
N ARG A 171 5.87 -11.91 -9.45
CA ARG A 171 6.48 -10.59 -9.27
C ARG A 171 5.46 -9.60 -8.75
N THR A 172 5.59 -9.24 -7.48
CA THR A 172 4.80 -8.15 -6.90
C THR A 172 5.62 -7.41 -5.87
N THR A 173 5.66 -6.10 -6.01
CA THR A 173 6.23 -5.22 -5.00
C THR A 173 5.21 -4.17 -4.57
N LEU A 174 5.18 -3.87 -3.28
CA LEU A 174 4.46 -2.71 -2.76
C LEU A 174 5.44 -1.91 -1.91
N THR A 175 5.80 -0.72 -2.40
CA THR A 175 6.76 0.15 -1.73
C THR A 175 6.14 1.51 -1.48
N ILE A 176 6.32 2.01 -0.26
CA ILE A 176 5.84 3.32 0.15
C ILE A 176 6.93 4.15 0.82
N ASP A 177 6.80 5.45 0.72
CA ASP A 177 7.71 6.42 1.32
C ASP A 177 6.99 7.25 2.37
N ILE A 178 7.66 7.49 3.50
CA ILE A 178 7.15 8.29 4.60
C ILE A 178 8.22 9.32 4.98
N ASP A 179 7.82 10.60 5.07
CA ASP A 179 8.69 11.63 5.62
C ASP A 179 8.69 11.56 7.15
N LEU A 180 9.90 11.47 7.73
CA LEU A 180 10.09 11.38 9.17
C LEU A 180 10.02 12.75 9.86
N ILE A 181 9.85 13.84 9.11
CA ILE A 181 9.74 15.20 9.63
C ILE A 181 8.28 15.61 9.86
N ARG A 182 8.06 16.41 10.91
CA ARG A 182 6.84 17.18 11.15
C ARG A 182 7.22 18.67 11.17
N GLY A 183 6.91 19.39 10.10
CA GLY A 183 7.33 20.79 9.97
C GLY A 183 8.84 20.90 9.74
N HIS A 184 9.60 21.25 10.78
CA HIS A 184 11.06 21.45 10.71
C HIS A 184 11.86 20.52 11.64
N SER A 185 11.20 19.62 12.35
CA SER A 185 11.81 18.71 13.31
C SER A 185 11.41 17.25 13.06
N PRO A 186 12.25 16.28 13.42
CA PRO A 186 11.86 14.87 13.45
C PRO A 186 10.56 14.66 14.24
N ASN A 187 9.76 13.69 13.79
CA ASN A 187 8.48 13.36 14.38
C ASN A 187 8.65 12.20 15.38
N PRO A 188 8.72 12.47 16.69
CA PRO A 188 9.08 11.45 17.69
C PRO A 188 8.07 10.30 17.76
N ASP A 189 6.78 10.59 17.55
CA ASP A 189 5.73 9.57 17.56
C ASP A 189 5.87 8.60 16.39
N LEU A 190 6.19 9.13 15.21
CA LEU A 190 6.40 8.33 14.00
C LEU A 190 7.71 7.54 14.08
N LEU A 191 8.79 8.15 14.57
CA LEU A 191 10.05 7.46 14.82
C LEU A 191 9.83 6.28 15.75
N THR A 192 9.14 6.51 16.88
CA THR A 192 8.79 5.43 17.82
C THR A 192 7.93 4.35 17.15
N ALA A 193 6.94 4.76 16.35
CA ALA A 193 6.05 3.83 15.66
C ALA A 193 6.75 2.95 14.62
N LEU A 194 7.92 3.37 14.13
CA LEU A 194 8.78 2.62 13.22
C LEU A 194 9.92 1.89 13.97
N GLY A 195 9.91 1.89 15.30
CA GLY A 195 10.96 1.27 16.12
C GLY A 195 12.29 2.02 16.11
N LEU A 196 12.29 3.30 15.74
CA LEU A 196 13.47 4.16 15.70
C LEU A 196 13.59 4.98 17.00
N ASP A 197 14.79 5.46 17.28
CA ASP A 197 15.05 6.33 18.44
C ASP A 197 14.29 7.65 18.28
N SER A 198 13.36 7.93 19.20
CA SER A 198 12.54 9.14 19.20
C SER A 198 13.30 10.41 19.60
N SER A 199 14.53 10.27 20.12
CA SER A 199 15.38 11.38 20.55
C SER A 199 16.27 11.94 19.44
N LEU A 200 16.24 11.33 18.24
CA LEU A 200 17.00 11.82 17.09
C LEU A 200 16.64 13.28 16.78
N ASP A 201 17.65 14.14 16.72
CA ASP A 201 17.51 15.47 16.16
C ASP A 201 17.61 15.44 14.62
N LEU A 202 17.47 16.60 13.97
CA LEU A 202 17.51 16.65 12.50
C LEU A 202 18.88 16.26 11.93
N ALA A 203 19.97 16.66 12.59
CA ALA A 203 21.32 16.37 12.11
C ALA A 203 21.62 14.87 12.24
N ASP A 204 21.25 14.28 13.38
CA ASP A 204 21.36 12.85 13.65
C ASP A 204 20.47 12.05 12.68
N LEU A 205 19.23 12.49 12.46
CA LEU A 205 18.33 11.84 11.51
C LEU A 205 18.90 11.87 10.09
N LEU A 206 19.50 12.98 9.65
CA LEU A 206 20.12 13.06 8.33
C LEU A 206 21.38 12.18 8.23
N ALA A 207 22.16 12.05 9.29
CA ALA A 207 23.32 11.16 9.34
C ALA A 207 22.94 9.67 9.45
N PHE A 208 21.76 9.38 9.98
CA PHE A 208 21.28 8.01 10.25
C PHE A 208 21.02 7.23 8.95
N ARG A 209 21.52 5.99 8.89
CA ARG A 209 21.23 5.02 7.83
C ARG A 209 20.44 3.85 8.41
N LEU A 210 19.42 3.42 7.68
CA LEU A 210 18.65 2.22 8.02
C LEU A 210 18.60 1.26 6.84
N ASP A 211 18.78 -0.02 7.13
CA ASP A 211 18.45 -1.16 6.27
C ASP A 211 18.12 -2.33 7.19
N THR A 212 16.84 -2.48 7.55
CA THR A 212 16.39 -3.51 8.50
C THR A 212 14.92 -3.87 8.28
N THR A 213 14.38 -4.81 9.04
CA THR A 213 12.95 -5.10 9.07
C THR A 213 12.28 -4.31 10.19
N VAL A 214 11.13 -3.70 9.89
CA VAL A 214 10.27 -2.99 10.85
C VAL A 214 8.97 -3.78 11.00
N ASP A 215 8.56 -3.97 12.24
CA ASP A 215 7.25 -4.52 12.59
C ASP A 215 6.18 -3.42 12.44
N LEU A 216 5.15 -3.70 11.65
CA LEU A 216 4.02 -2.79 11.45
C LEU A 216 2.86 -3.09 12.41
N GLY A 217 3.07 -4.03 13.32
CA GLY A 217 2.11 -4.52 14.29
C GLY A 217 1.26 -5.64 13.71
N SER A 218 1.37 -6.83 14.29
CA SER A 218 0.26 -7.79 14.29
C SER A 218 -0.65 -7.45 15.49
N SER A 219 -1.96 -7.44 15.25
CA SER A 219 -2.98 -7.15 16.27
C SER A 219 -2.81 -7.99 17.53
#